data_AF-A0A5A7ZPN9-F1
#
_entry.id   AF-A0A5A7ZPN9-F1
#
_cell.length_a   1.000
_cell.length_b   1.000
_cell.length_c   1.000
_cell.angle_alpha   90.00
_cell.angle_beta   90.00
_cell.angle_gamma   90.00
#
_symmetry.space_group_name_H-M   'P 1'
#
loop_
_entity.id
_entity.type
_entity.pdbx_description
1 polymer ?
#
loop_
_entity_poly.entity_id
_entity_poly.type
_entity_poly.pdbx_seq_one_letter_code
_entity_poly.pdbx_strand_id
1 'polypeptide(L)'
;MTALFIQKVGVYGPRLMHDVGLPGIDAAAVFGNVGHECAGFTAYHEGGQPSRKGGVSWCQWTNDRRHLFEAWCRQHGLALTSDAAGYSFLVHELTGSEAGAVAAMRRHSTLEAKVAAFEAEFERARVKAISRRVVWARLALSALHPGHPATAAPPKPARRKPIADKHRGHH
;
A
#
# COMPACT_ATOMS: atom_id res chain seq x y z
N MET A 1 -11.40 11.38 -10.35
CA MET A 1 -10.25 10.98 -9.51
C MET A 1 -10.10 9.46 -9.47
N THR A 2 -11.14 8.68 -9.14
CA THR A 2 -11.07 7.20 -9.04
C THR A 2 -10.74 6.47 -10.35
N ALA A 3 -11.15 6.99 -11.51
CA ALA A 3 -10.90 6.35 -12.82
C ALA A 3 -9.41 6.23 -13.16
N LEU A 4 -8.63 7.31 -12.95
CA LEU A 4 -7.18 7.29 -13.15
C LEU A 4 -6.51 6.27 -12.22
N PHE A 5 -6.91 6.25 -10.95
CA PHE A 5 -6.40 5.28 -9.98
C PHE A 5 -6.65 3.84 -10.43
N ILE A 6 -7.89 3.50 -10.81
CA ILE A 6 -8.24 2.16 -11.29
C ILE A 6 -7.43 1.80 -12.55
N GLN A 7 -7.30 2.73 -13.50
CA GLN A 7 -6.50 2.52 -14.70
C GLN A 7 -5.03 2.22 -14.36
N LYS A 8 -4.41 3.01 -13.46
CA LYS A 8 -3.02 2.80 -13.04
C LYS A 8 -2.86 1.48 -12.29
N VAL A 9 -3.78 1.14 -11.38
CA VAL A 9 -3.75 -0.16 -10.68
C VAL A 9 -3.90 -1.32 -11.67
N GLY A 10 -4.75 -1.21 -12.68
CA GLY A 10 -4.89 -2.24 -13.72
C GLY A 10 -3.59 -2.51 -14.49
N VAL A 11 -2.76 -1.48 -14.68
CA VAL A 11 -1.46 -1.60 -15.37
C VAL A 11 -0.34 -2.05 -14.43
N TYR A 12 -0.21 -1.40 -13.27
CA TYR A 12 0.95 -1.57 -12.38
C TYR A 12 0.72 -2.60 -11.27
N GLY A 13 -0.53 -2.95 -11.02
CA GLY A 13 -0.94 -4.00 -10.10
C GLY A 13 -0.33 -5.36 -10.40
N PRO A 14 -0.61 -5.95 -11.56
CA PRO A 14 -0.02 -7.23 -11.96
C PRO A 14 1.51 -7.19 -11.99
N ARG A 15 2.09 -6.05 -12.38
CA ARG A 15 3.55 -5.84 -12.36
C ARG A 15 4.08 -5.86 -10.93
N LEU A 16 3.47 -5.15 -9.99
CA LEU A 16 3.89 -5.14 -8.58
C LEU A 16 3.79 -6.54 -7.97
N MET A 17 2.72 -7.27 -8.29
CA MET A 17 2.55 -8.66 -7.87
C MET A 17 3.69 -9.54 -8.36
N HIS A 18 4.11 -9.37 -9.62
CA HIS A 18 5.23 -10.09 -10.22
C HIS A 18 6.59 -9.65 -9.64
N ASP A 19 6.92 -8.35 -9.74
CA ASP A 19 8.24 -7.80 -9.47
C ASP A 19 8.62 -7.85 -7.98
N VAL A 20 7.63 -7.90 -7.07
CA VAL A 20 7.83 -7.98 -5.61
C VAL A 20 7.35 -9.34 -5.04
N GLY A 21 6.69 -10.17 -5.84
CA GLY A 21 6.14 -11.46 -5.38
C GLY A 21 4.99 -11.31 -4.38
N LEU A 22 4.07 -10.37 -4.65
CA LEU A 22 2.93 -10.06 -3.78
C LEU A 22 1.63 -10.71 -4.30
N PRO A 23 0.81 -11.34 -3.44
CA PRO A 23 -0.56 -11.71 -3.79
C PRO A 23 -1.43 -10.45 -3.97
N GLY A 24 -2.58 -10.59 -4.65
CA GLY A 24 -3.43 -9.45 -5.01
C GLY A 24 -3.89 -8.60 -3.82
N ILE A 25 -4.18 -9.20 -2.66
CA ILE A 25 -4.56 -8.45 -1.44
C ILE A 25 -3.40 -7.61 -0.88
N ASP A 26 -2.17 -8.07 -1.05
CA ASP A 26 -0.97 -7.36 -0.59
C ASP A 26 -0.66 -6.20 -1.54
N ALA A 27 -0.71 -6.44 -2.85
CA ALA A 27 -0.59 -5.38 -3.85
C ALA A 27 -1.67 -4.31 -3.66
N ALA A 28 -2.91 -4.71 -3.38
CA ALA A 28 -4.00 -3.78 -3.07
C ALA A 28 -3.73 -2.93 -1.82
N ALA A 29 -3.13 -3.49 -0.78
CA ALA A 29 -2.77 -2.75 0.43
C ALA A 29 -1.68 -1.69 0.16
N VAL A 30 -0.68 -2.02 -0.67
CA VAL A 30 0.34 -1.07 -1.14
C VAL A 30 -0.32 0.06 -1.93
N PHE A 31 -1.12 -0.27 -2.95
CA PHE A 31 -1.81 0.74 -3.76
C PHE A 31 -2.84 1.57 -2.97
N GLY A 32 -3.39 1.02 -1.87
CA GLY A 32 -4.23 1.79 -0.96
C GLY A 32 -3.50 2.93 -0.26
N ASN A 33 -2.25 2.70 0.12
CA ASN A 33 -1.37 3.73 0.67
C ASN A 33 -0.93 4.72 -0.41
N VAL A 34 -0.39 4.22 -1.52
CA VAL A 34 0.04 5.06 -2.66
C VAL A 34 -1.10 5.95 -3.16
N GLY A 35 -2.31 5.41 -3.30
CA GLY A 35 -3.48 6.18 -3.72
C GLY A 35 -3.84 7.32 -2.78
N HIS A 36 -3.57 7.17 -1.47
CA HIS A 36 -3.71 8.26 -0.53
C HIS A 36 -2.60 9.30 -0.72
N GLU A 37 -1.35 8.87 -0.82
CA GLU A 37 -0.19 9.77 -0.94
C GLU A 37 -0.26 10.67 -2.18
N CYS A 38 -0.55 10.11 -3.35
CA CYS A 38 -0.58 10.87 -4.61
C CYS A 38 -1.98 11.31 -5.06
N ALA A 39 -2.96 11.29 -4.14
CA ALA A 39 -4.36 11.62 -4.43
C ALA A 39 -4.96 10.83 -5.62
N GLY A 40 -4.63 9.55 -5.74
CA GLY A 40 -5.04 8.70 -6.86
C GLY A 40 -4.29 9.01 -8.15
N PHE A 41 -3.00 9.33 -8.04
CA PHE A 41 -2.06 9.70 -9.12
C PHE A 41 -2.33 11.05 -9.79
N THR A 42 -3.10 11.94 -9.16
CA THR A 42 -3.32 13.30 -9.68
C THR A 42 -2.33 14.31 -9.11
N ALA A 43 -1.65 13.98 -8.01
CA ALA A 43 -0.66 14.85 -7.38
C ALA A 43 0.74 14.25 -7.55
N TYR A 44 1.58 14.95 -8.32
CA TYR A 44 3.02 14.66 -8.37
C TYR A 44 3.75 15.27 -7.18
N HIS A 45 3.38 16.48 -6.73
CA HIS A 45 4.11 17.23 -5.72
C HIS A 45 3.20 17.59 -4.55
N GLU A 46 3.75 17.60 -3.34
CA GLU A 46 3.02 17.92 -2.11
C GLU A 46 2.40 19.32 -2.19
N GLY A 47 1.08 19.39 -2.00
CA GLY A 47 0.33 20.63 -2.07
C GLY A 47 0.81 21.66 -1.03
N GLY A 48 0.99 22.91 -1.48
CA GLY A 48 1.37 24.03 -0.60
C GLY A 48 2.86 24.12 -0.28
N GLN A 49 3.68 23.18 -0.78
CA GLN A 49 5.13 23.25 -0.62
C GLN A 49 5.78 24.01 -1.80
N PRO A 50 6.94 24.66 -1.59
CA PRO A 50 7.78 25.14 -2.69
C PRO A 50 8.23 23.98 -3.58
N SER A 51 8.46 24.23 -4.87
CA SER A 51 8.82 23.17 -5.86
C SER A 51 10.05 22.33 -5.48
N ARG A 52 10.99 22.88 -4.70
CA ARG A 52 12.20 22.20 -4.21
C ARG A 52 12.07 21.58 -2.81
N LYS A 53 10.89 21.65 -2.18
CA LYS A 53 10.60 21.10 -0.85
C LYS A 53 9.42 20.15 -0.92
N GLY A 54 9.18 19.36 0.12
CA GLY A 54 8.03 18.47 0.19
C GLY A 54 8.12 17.22 -0.68
N GLY A 55 7.06 16.42 -0.58
CA GLY A 55 6.91 15.10 -1.19
C GLY A 55 6.80 15.11 -2.70
N VAL A 56 7.36 14.11 -3.37
CA VAL A 56 7.25 13.93 -4.83
C VAL A 56 6.79 12.52 -5.22
N SER A 57 6.18 12.44 -6.40
CA SER A 57 5.75 11.22 -7.06
C SER A 57 4.78 10.37 -6.21
N TRP A 58 4.71 9.08 -6.50
CA TRP A 58 3.67 8.16 -6.06
C TRP A 58 3.51 8.06 -4.54
N CYS A 59 4.62 7.96 -3.80
CA CYS A 59 4.61 7.80 -2.34
C CYS A 59 4.96 9.11 -1.61
N GLN A 60 4.90 10.25 -2.31
CA GLN A 60 5.25 11.56 -1.74
C GLN A 60 6.62 11.53 -1.02
N TRP A 61 7.65 10.96 -1.65
CA TRP A 61 8.98 10.86 -1.07
C TRP A 61 9.51 12.25 -0.69
N THR A 62 9.84 12.43 0.59
CA THR A 62 10.34 13.67 1.19
C THR A 62 11.79 13.53 1.63
N ASN A 63 12.46 14.67 1.91
CA ASN A 63 13.81 14.73 2.48
C ASN A 63 14.80 13.81 1.73
N ASP A 64 15.56 12.98 2.44
CA ASP A 64 16.55 12.09 1.83
C ASP A 64 15.95 11.12 0.81
N ARG A 65 14.73 10.60 1.05
CA ARG A 65 14.04 9.73 0.08
C ARG A 65 13.72 10.44 -1.22
N ARG A 66 13.48 11.75 -1.19
CA ARG A 66 13.34 12.56 -2.42
C ARG A 66 14.65 12.60 -3.21
N HIS A 67 15.77 12.84 -2.54
CA HIS A 67 17.08 12.87 -3.20
C HIS A 67 17.44 11.51 -3.79
N LEU A 68 17.12 10.42 -3.09
CA LEU A 68 17.27 9.05 -3.60
C LEU A 68 16.40 8.80 -4.83
N PHE A 69 15.14 9.23 -4.82
CA PHE A 69 14.25 9.15 -5.98
C PHE A 69 14.79 9.92 -7.20
N GLU A 70 15.21 11.17 -6.99
CA GLU A 70 15.75 12.01 -8.06
C GLU A 70 17.05 11.43 -8.65
N ALA A 71 17.93 10.88 -7.79
CA ALA A 71 19.14 10.18 -8.21
C ALA A 71 18.83 8.89 -8.98
N TRP A 72 17.87 8.09 -8.51
CA TRP A 72 17.38 6.88 -9.18
C TRP A 72 16.90 7.20 -10.59
N CYS A 73 16.09 8.25 -10.75
CA CYS A 73 15.59 8.68 -12.04
C CYS A 73 16.72 9.08 -12.99
N ARG A 74 17.70 9.85 -12.50
CA ARG A 74 18.87 10.25 -13.30
C ARG A 74 19.69 9.05 -13.76
N GLN A 75 19.91 8.08 -12.87
CA GLN A 75 20.68 6.87 -13.18
C GLN A 75 20.00 6.00 -14.24
N HIS A 76 18.66 5.96 -14.25
CA HIS A 76 17.89 5.10 -15.15
C HIS A 76 17.30 5.85 -16.37
N GLY A 77 17.65 7.13 -16.55
CA GLY A 77 17.15 7.94 -17.67
C GLY A 77 15.63 8.18 -17.63
N LEU A 78 15.03 8.22 -16.44
CA LEU A 78 13.58 8.36 -16.26
C LEU A 78 13.19 9.83 -16.03
N ALA A 79 12.09 10.26 -16.64
CA ALA A 79 11.50 11.55 -16.33
C ALA A 79 10.88 11.52 -14.92
N LEU A 80 11.21 12.50 -14.07
CA LEU A 80 10.79 12.55 -12.67
C LEU A 80 9.28 12.43 -12.48
N THR A 81 8.49 12.99 -13.40
CA THR A 81 7.02 13.01 -13.35
C THR A 81 6.37 11.78 -13.99
N SER A 82 7.15 10.84 -14.52
CA SER A 82 6.63 9.65 -15.19
C SER A 82 6.18 8.59 -14.18
N ASP A 83 5.18 7.81 -14.56
CA ASP A 83 4.80 6.64 -13.78
C ASP A 83 5.90 5.59 -13.72
N ALA A 84 6.72 5.47 -14.77
CA ALA A 84 7.86 4.57 -14.78
C ALA A 84 8.88 4.93 -13.68
N ALA A 85 9.10 6.23 -13.46
CA ALA A 85 9.92 6.71 -12.34
C ALA A 85 9.31 6.32 -10.99
N GLY A 86 8.05 6.70 -10.74
CA GLY A 86 7.37 6.38 -9.48
C GLY A 86 7.30 4.89 -9.21
N TYR A 87 6.88 4.11 -10.19
CA TYR A 87 6.76 2.66 -10.06
C TYR A 87 8.11 1.97 -9.82
N SER A 88 9.13 2.27 -10.63
CA SER A 88 10.42 1.56 -10.51
C SER A 88 11.12 1.86 -9.19
N PHE A 89 11.01 3.10 -8.67
CA PHE A 89 11.60 3.43 -7.38
C PHE A 89 10.84 2.79 -6.22
N LEU A 90 9.50 2.71 -6.29
CA LEU A 90 8.72 1.93 -5.32
C LEU A 90 9.17 0.47 -5.28
N VAL A 91 9.31 -0.19 -6.43
CA VAL A 91 9.80 -1.59 -6.49
C VAL A 91 11.22 -1.70 -5.92
N HIS A 92 12.10 -0.76 -6.25
CA HIS A 92 13.47 -0.73 -5.72
C HIS A 92 13.50 -0.68 -4.18
N GLU A 93 12.69 0.18 -3.55
CA GLU A 93 12.63 0.24 -2.10
C GLU A 93 12.00 -1.03 -1.51
N LEU A 94 10.88 -1.52 -2.07
CA LEU A 94 10.17 -2.70 -1.54
C LEU A 94 10.94 -4.02 -1.67
N THR A 95 11.92 -4.08 -2.59
CA THR A 95 12.83 -5.23 -2.74
C THR A 95 14.18 -5.00 -2.08
N GLY A 96 14.41 -3.82 -1.50
CA GLY A 96 15.68 -3.41 -0.89
C GLY A 96 15.46 -2.81 0.50
N SER A 97 15.70 -1.50 0.62
CA SER A 97 15.73 -0.77 1.89
C SER A 97 14.44 -0.88 2.72
N GLU A 98 13.30 -1.08 2.08
CA GLU A 98 11.98 -1.14 2.70
C GLU A 98 11.33 -2.54 2.60
N ALA A 99 12.12 -3.60 2.32
CA ALA A 99 11.63 -4.98 2.32
C ALA A 99 11.02 -5.39 3.68
N GLY A 100 11.43 -4.74 4.77
CA GLY A 100 10.84 -4.90 6.10
C GLY A 100 9.35 -4.54 6.15
N ALA A 101 8.91 -3.52 5.41
CA ALA A 101 7.50 -3.13 5.35
C ALA A 101 6.65 -4.20 4.66
N VAL A 102 7.18 -4.84 3.60
CA VAL A 102 6.54 -5.98 2.94
C VAL A 102 6.41 -7.15 3.91
N ALA A 103 7.49 -7.50 4.61
CA ALA A 103 7.48 -8.57 5.59
C ALA A 103 6.46 -8.30 6.71
N ALA A 104 6.40 -7.06 7.20
CA ALA A 104 5.47 -6.66 8.24
C ALA A 104 4.02 -6.76 7.81
N MET A 105 3.69 -6.23 6.64
CA MET A 105 2.36 -6.32 6.04
C MET A 105 1.91 -7.77 5.86
N ARG A 106 2.81 -8.67 5.43
CA ARG A 106 2.50 -10.09 5.17
C ARG A 106 2.13 -10.89 6.43
N ARG A 107 2.45 -10.40 7.63
CA ARG A 107 2.03 -11.03 8.90
C ARG A 107 0.53 -10.92 9.18
N HIS A 108 -0.17 -10.07 8.44
CA HIS A 108 -1.60 -9.83 8.62
C HIS A 108 -2.42 -10.50 7.53
N SER A 109 -3.68 -10.84 7.82
CA SER A 109 -4.57 -11.53 6.85
C SER A 109 -5.65 -10.63 6.26
N THR A 110 -6.04 -9.55 6.93
CA THR A 110 -7.09 -8.64 6.45
C THR A 110 -6.50 -7.47 5.67
N LEU A 111 -7.26 -6.96 4.69
CA LEU A 111 -6.83 -5.82 3.89
C LEU A 111 -6.55 -4.58 4.76
N GLU A 112 -7.40 -4.31 5.74
CA GLU A 112 -7.27 -3.17 6.65
C GLU A 112 -6.00 -3.25 7.50
N ALA A 113 -5.70 -4.43 8.04
CA ALA A 113 -4.49 -4.62 8.86
C ALA A 113 -3.22 -4.54 8.00
N LYS A 114 -3.27 -5.05 6.77
CA LYS A 114 -2.17 -4.89 5.79
C LYS A 114 -1.93 -3.43 5.42
N VAL A 115 -2.99 -2.67 5.15
CA VAL A 115 -2.91 -1.23 4.87
C VAL A 115 -2.28 -0.49 6.06
N ALA A 116 -2.71 -0.78 7.29
CA ALA A 116 -2.18 -0.16 8.48
C ALA A 116 -0.71 -0.54 8.75
N ALA A 117 -0.34 -1.80 8.55
CA ALA A 117 1.04 -2.25 8.70
C ALA A 117 1.97 -1.60 7.66
N PHE A 118 1.55 -1.51 6.39
CA PHE A 118 2.32 -0.84 5.37
C PHE A 118 2.44 0.68 5.65
N GLU A 119 1.37 1.32 6.14
CA GLU A 119 1.44 2.72 6.56
C GLU A 119 2.44 2.91 7.70
N ALA A 120 2.38 2.05 8.73
CA ALA A 120 3.25 2.15 9.90
C ALA A 120 4.72 1.94 9.56
N GLU A 121 5.02 1.10 8.56
CA GLU A 121 6.38 0.65 8.27
C GLU A 121 6.99 1.30 7.03
N PHE A 122 6.22 1.69 6.01
CA PHE A 122 6.76 2.31 4.78
C PHE A 122 6.52 3.82 4.75
N GLU A 123 5.25 4.24 4.84
CA GLU A 123 4.86 5.66 4.70
C GLU A 123 5.23 6.48 5.93
N ARG A 124 5.03 5.90 7.12
CA ARG A 124 5.33 6.50 8.43
C ARG A 124 4.73 7.90 8.55
N ALA A 125 3.53 8.11 8.00
CA ALA A 125 2.90 9.42 7.90
C ALA A 125 2.60 10.02 9.28
N ARG A 126 2.62 11.34 9.41
CA ARG A 126 2.23 12.00 10.68
C ARG A 126 0.74 11.82 10.99
N VAL A 127 -0.11 11.97 9.98
CA VAL A 127 -1.55 11.72 10.06
C VAL A 127 -1.85 10.47 9.25
N LYS A 128 -2.20 9.38 9.95
CA LYS A 128 -2.28 8.06 9.31
C LYS A 128 -3.44 7.93 8.33
N ALA A 129 -4.59 8.55 8.60
CA ALA A 129 -5.77 8.54 7.72
C ALA A 129 -6.16 7.13 7.20
N ILE A 130 -5.99 6.07 8.01
CA ILE A 130 -6.15 4.66 7.62
C ILE A 130 -7.47 4.39 6.89
N SER A 131 -8.59 4.94 7.35
CA SER A 131 -9.88 4.74 6.69
C SER A 131 -9.89 5.21 5.23
N ARG A 132 -9.19 6.29 4.90
CA ARG A 132 -9.08 6.79 3.51
C ARG A 132 -8.20 5.86 2.67
N ARG A 133 -7.07 5.38 3.23
CA ARG A 133 -6.18 4.42 2.58
C ARG A 133 -6.90 3.09 2.30
N VAL A 134 -7.74 2.63 3.21
CA VAL A 134 -8.57 1.42 3.04
C VAL A 134 -9.58 1.58 1.89
N VAL A 135 -10.17 2.77 1.70
CA VAL A 135 -11.07 3.01 0.55
C VAL A 135 -10.31 2.81 -0.77
N TRP A 136 -9.11 3.38 -0.89
CA TRP A 136 -8.25 3.16 -2.05
C TRP A 136 -7.83 1.69 -2.20
N ALA A 137 -7.50 1.02 -1.11
CA ALA A 137 -7.10 -0.39 -1.12
C ALA A 137 -8.23 -1.30 -1.63
N ARG A 138 -9.49 -1.01 -1.26
CA ARG A 138 -10.65 -1.76 -1.75
C ARG A 138 -10.90 -1.53 -3.24
N LEU A 139 -10.72 -0.30 -3.71
CA LEU A 139 -10.77 0.01 -5.14
C LEU A 139 -9.67 -0.74 -5.90
N ALA A 140 -8.45 -0.77 -5.35
CA ALA A 140 -7.34 -1.51 -5.94
C ALA A 140 -7.65 -3.01 -5.97
N LEU A 141 -8.11 -3.61 -4.87
CA LEU A 141 -8.45 -5.02 -4.81
C LEU A 141 -9.51 -5.41 -5.84
N SER A 142 -10.55 -4.57 -6.00
CA SER A 142 -11.58 -4.76 -7.02
C SER A 142 -11.01 -4.70 -8.44
N ALA A 143 -10.10 -3.74 -8.71
CA ALA A 143 -9.45 -3.59 -10.01
C ALA A 143 -8.50 -4.76 -10.36
N LEU A 144 -7.87 -5.37 -9.35
CA LEU A 144 -6.99 -6.53 -9.54
C LEU A 144 -7.76 -7.83 -9.79
N HIS A 145 -8.98 -7.95 -9.26
CA HIS A 145 -9.84 -9.13 -9.40
C HIS A 145 -11.19 -8.77 -10.03
N PRO A 146 -11.23 -8.37 -11.32
CA PRO A 146 -12.49 -8.08 -11.99
C PRO A 146 -13.36 -9.35 -12.04
N GLY A 147 -14.43 -9.39 -11.23
CA GLY A 147 -15.34 -10.54 -11.12
C GLY A 147 -15.62 -11.05 -9.70
N HIS A 148 -14.90 -10.57 -8.69
CA HIS A 148 -15.24 -10.83 -7.27
C HIS A 148 -15.86 -9.57 -6.64
N PRO A 149 -17.12 -9.59 -6.19
CA PRO A 149 -17.69 -8.45 -5.48
C PRO A 149 -16.86 -8.17 -4.22
N ALA A 150 -16.49 -6.90 -4.04
CA ALA A 150 -15.74 -6.41 -2.88
C ALA A 150 -16.61 -6.42 -1.61
N THR A 151 -16.98 -7.60 -1.13
CA THR A 151 -17.66 -7.80 0.14
C THR A 151 -17.15 -9.08 0.81
N ALA A 152 -16.02 -8.97 1.48
CA ALA A 152 -15.76 -9.79 2.65
C ALA A 152 -15.64 -8.83 3.83
N ALA A 153 -16.75 -8.65 4.55
CA ALA A 153 -16.71 -8.09 5.89
C ALA A 153 -15.72 -8.93 6.74
N PRO A 154 -15.02 -8.34 7.72
CA PRO A 154 -14.15 -9.11 8.59
C PRO A 154 -14.94 -10.26 9.23
N PRO A 155 -14.36 -11.47 9.36
CA PRO A 155 -15.02 -12.54 10.09
C PRO A 155 -15.35 -12.02 11.50
N LYS A 156 -16.62 -12.11 11.89
CA LYS A 156 -17.04 -11.85 13.28
C LYS A 156 -16.09 -12.64 14.19
N PRO A 157 -15.58 -12.07 15.30
CA PRO A 157 -14.76 -12.82 16.22
C PRO A 157 -15.54 -14.07 16.64
N ALA A 158 -14.93 -15.24 16.43
CA ALA A 158 -15.53 -16.50 16.80
C ALA A 158 -15.88 -16.42 18.29
N ARG A 159 -17.17 -16.56 18.62
CA ARG A 159 -17.59 -16.81 20.00
C ARG A 159 -16.83 -18.04 20.48
N ARG A 160 -15.89 -17.86 21.40
CA ARG A 160 -15.32 -18.97 22.16
C ARG A 160 -16.50 -19.72 22.79
N LYS A 161 -16.66 -21.01 22.45
CA LYS A 161 -17.55 -21.89 23.21
C LYS A 161 -17.04 -21.89 24.66
N PRO A 162 -17.91 -21.77 25.67
CA PRO A 162 -17.47 -21.96 27.05
C PRO A 162 -16.87 -23.36 27.18
N ILE A 163 -15.66 -23.43 27.75
CA ILE A 163 -15.05 -24.69 28.12
C ILE A 163 -16.00 -25.33 29.12
N ALA A 164 -16.58 -26.48 28.74
CA ALA A 164 -17.31 -27.30 29.68
C ALA A 164 -16.28 -27.85 30.66
N ASP A 165 -16.31 -27.32 31.89
CA ASP A 165 -15.58 -27.92 33.00
C ASP A 165 -16.15 -29.32 33.24
N LYS A 166 -15.36 -30.32 32.87
CA LYS A 166 -15.61 -31.72 33.20
C LYS A 166 -14.36 -32.21 33.90
N HIS A 167 -14.28 -32.04 35.22
CA HIS A 167 -13.63 -33.03 36.06
C HIS A 167 -14.59 -33.56 37.13
N ARG A 168 -14.92 -34.84 36.97
CA ARG A 168 -15.47 -35.75 37.98
C ARG A 168 -14.43 -35.99 39.07
N GLY A 169 -14.91 -36.35 40.26
CA GLY A 169 -14.32 -37.45 41.03
C GLY A 169 -14.25 -37.24 42.54
N HIS A 170 -15.05 -38.05 43.26
CA HIS A 170 -14.77 -38.78 44.51
C HIS A 170 -13.74 -38.16 45.48
N HIS A 171 -14.11 -37.85 46.73
CA HIS A 171 -14.61 -38.77 47.76
C HIS A 171 -15.34 -37.99 48.86
#